data_AF-A0A536SJK5-F1
#
_entry.id   AF-A0A536SJK5-F1
#
_cell.length_a   1.000
_cell.length_b   1.000
_cell.length_c   1.000
_cell.angle_alpha   90.00
_cell.angle_beta   90.00
_cell.angle_gamma   90.00
#
_symmetry.space_group_name_H-M   'P 1'
#
loop_
_entity.id
_entity.type
_entity.pdbx_description
1 polymer ?
#
loop_
_entity_poly.entity_id
_entity_poly.type
_entity_poly.pdbx_seq_one_letter_code
_entity_poly.pdbx_strand_id
1 'polypeptide(L)' 'MTMVSNKDELSQPIAWEPQKFLPDEAAFARAWQADREAFAMFNADDLAGFLRDHPVPMRIVARDARRAIVRKP' A
#
# COMPACT_ATOMS: atom_id res chain seq x y z
N MET A 1 11.32 2.00 -3.11
CA MET A 1 10.27 2.21 -2.09
C MET A 1 9.20 3.06 -2.75
N THR A 2 7.99 2.52 -2.91
CA THR A 2 6.86 3.20 -3.56
C THR A 2 5.82 3.45 -2.48
N MET A 3 5.38 4.69 -2.33
CA MET A 3 4.51 5.12 -1.23
C MET A 3 3.06 5.22 -1.72
N VAL A 4 2.12 4.77 -0.89
CA VAL A 4 0.67 4.81 -1.19
C VAL A 4 -0.03 5.59 -0.08
N SER A 5 -0.94 6.46 -0.52
CA SER A 5 -1.63 7.58 0.14
C SER A 5 -1.89 7.54 1.66
N ASN A 6 -1.66 8.69 2.31
CA ASN A 6 -2.51 9.24 3.37
C ASN A 6 -2.68 10.74 3.07
N LYS A 7 -3.94 11.22 2.98
CA LYS A 7 -4.31 12.37 2.12
C LYS A 7 -4.06 13.77 2.72
N ASP A 8 -3.67 13.88 3.99
CA ASP A 8 -3.53 15.20 4.65
C ASP A 8 -2.09 15.66 4.92
N GLU A 9 -1.10 14.78 5.00
CA GLU A 9 0.29 15.19 5.34
C GLU A 9 1.30 15.10 4.18
N LEU A 10 0.93 14.55 3.01
CA LEU A 10 1.88 14.20 1.93
C LEU A 10 1.53 14.74 0.53
N SER A 11 0.58 15.65 0.41
CA SER A 11 0.17 16.25 -0.87
C SER A 11 1.32 16.96 -1.60
N GLN A 12 2.29 17.51 -0.86
CA GLN A 12 3.46 18.20 -1.43
C GLN A 12 4.53 17.25 -2.00
N PRO A 13 5.00 16.21 -1.27
CA PRO A 13 5.95 15.23 -1.82
C PRO A 13 5.45 14.47 -3.07
N ILE A 14 4.15 14.16 -3.16
CA ILE A 14 3.55 13.46 -4.31
C ILE A 14 3.71 14.27 -5.61
N ALA A 15 3.64 15.60 -5.51
CA ALA A 15 3.77 16.50 -6.66
C ALA A 15 5.20 16.60 -7.20
N TRP A 16 6.21 16.25 -6.41
CA TRP A 16 7.62 16.44 -6.78
C TRP A 16 8.18 15.27 -7.59
N GLU A 17 7.69 14.04 -7.36
CA GLU A 17 8.15 12.84 -8.07
C GLU A 17 6.99 11.87 -8.34
N PRO A 18 6.04 12.20 -9.23
CA PRO A 18 4.82 11.42 -9.43
C PRO A 18 5.07 9.96 -9.86
N GLN A 19 6.25 9.65 -10.39
CA GLN A 19 6.66 8.29 -10.75
C GLN A 19 6.94 7.38 -9.52
N LYS A 20 7.09 7.96 -8.33
CA LYS A 20 7.34 7.24 -7.06
C LYS A 20 6.07 7.01 -6.23
N PHE A 21 4.92 7.46 -6.71
CA PHE A 21 3.65 7.41 -6.02
C PHE A 21 2.57 6.79 -6.89
N LEU A 22 1.72 5.97 -6.28
CA LEU A 22 0.54 5.44 -6.95
C LEU A 22 -0.66 6.35 -6.63
N PRO A 23 -1.47 6.71 -7.63
CA PRO A 23 -2.50 7.75 -7.50
C PRO A 23 -3.65 7.33 -6.57
N ASP A 24 -3.90 6.03 -6.45
CA ASP A 24 -4.97 5.46 -5.63
C ASP A 24 -4.70 4.00 -5.28
N GLU A 25 -5.59 3.44 -4.44
CA GLU A 25 -5.54 2.05 -3.99
C GLU A 25 -5.72 1.04 -5.13
N ALA A 26 -6.49 1.38 -6.16
CA ALA A 26 -6.70 0.50 -7.32
C ALA A 26 -5.41 0.38 -8.17
N ALA A 27 -4.70 1.49 -8.36
CA ALA A 27 -3.39 1.51 -8.99
C ALA A 27 -2.36 0.71 -8.18
N PHE A 28 -2.42 0.82 -6.85
CA PHE A 28 -1.61 -0.05 -5.99
C PHE A 28 -1.95 -1.53 -6.13
N ALA A 29 -3.23 -1.91 -6.16
CA ALA A 29 -3.62 -3.31 -6.36
C ALA A 29 -3.11 -3.86 -7.71
N ARG A 30 -3.15 -3.05 -8.77
CA ARG A 30 -2.60 -3.41 -10.09
C ARG A 30 -1.08 -3.58 -10.06
N ALA A 31 -0.36 -2.61 -9.47
CA ALA A 31 1.09 -2.68 -9.33
C ALA A 31 1.50 -3.89 -8.48
N TRP A 32 0.82 -4.11 -7.36
CA TRP A 32 0.99 -5.29 -6.51
C TRP A 32 0.85 -6.55 -7.35
N GLN A 33 -0.22 -6.73 -8.13
CA GLN A 33 -0.40 -7.92 -8.96
C GLN A 33 0.71 -8.13 -10.00
N ALA A 34 1.23 -7.05 -10.60
CA ALA A 34 2.26 -7.11 -11.63
C ALA A 34 3.66 -7.44 -11.08
N ASP A 35 3.99 -6.95 -9.88
CA ASP A 35 5.29 -7.16 -9.28
C ASP A 35 5.46 -8.58 -8.71
N ARG A 36 6.62 -9.19 -8.98
CA ARG A 36 6.98 -10.53 -8.49
C ARG A 36 7.30 -10.55 -7.00
N GLU A 37 7.97 -9.50 -6.52
CA GLU A 37 8.35 -9.34 -5.13
C GLU A 37 8.04 -7.91 -4.68
N ALA A 38 7.24 -7.78 -3.63
CA ALA A 38 6.84 -6.51 -3.09
C ALA A 38 6.54 -6.60 -1.59
N PHE A 39 6.73 -5.48 -0.90
CA PHE A 39 6.32 -5.25 0.48
C PHE A 39 5.45 -3.99 0.54
N ALA A 40 4.48 -3.99 1.43
CA ALA A 40 3.65 -2.83 1.72
C ALA A 40 3.42 -2.70 3.22
N MET A 41 3.20 -1.46 3.66
CA MET A 41 2.88 -1.13 5.04
C MET A 41 1.55 -0.40 5.07
N PHE A 42 0.64 -0.88 5.91
CA PHE A 42 -0.67 -0.31 6.16
C PHE A 42 -0.73 0.18 7.60
N ASN A 43 -1.64 1.11 7.90
CA ASN A 43 -2.12 1.20 9.28
C ASN A 43 -2.81 -0.12 9.64
N ALA A 44 -2.77 -0.51 10.92
CA ALA A 44 -3.30 -1.80 11.37
C ALA A 44 -4.79 -2.00 11.00
N ASP A 45 -5.57 -0.92 10.99
CA ASP A 45 -7.01 -0.94 10.77
C ASP A 45 -7.41 -0.86 9.29
N ASP A 46 -6.56 -0.29 8.43
CA ASP A 46 -6.89 -0.03 7.02
C ASP A 46 -6.77 -1.29 6.15
N LEU A 47 -5.88 -2.23 6.51
CA LEU A 47 -5.59 -3.43 5.70
C LEU A 47 -6.86 -4.26 5.41
N ALA A 48 -7.76 -4.39 6.39
CA ALA A 48 -8.97 -5.17 6.23
C ALA A 48 -9.98 -4.48 5.28
N GLY A 49 -10.04 -3.15 5.30
CA GLY A 49 -10.83 -2.35 4.35
C GLY A 49 -10.28 -2.51 2.94
N PHE A 50 -8.97 -2.28 2.77
CA PHE A 50 -8.31 -2.43 1.48
C PHE A 50 -8.54 -3.82 0.86
N LEU A 51 -8.37 -4.91 1.62
CA LEU A 51 -8.53 -6.28 1.08
C LEU A 51 -9.99 -6.62 0.72
N ARG A 52 -10.97 -5.94 1.32
CA ARG A 52 -12.38 -6.08 0.97
C ARG A 52 -12.66 -5.46 -0.40
N ASP A 53 -12.12 -4.27 -0.63
CA ASP A 53 -12.38 -3.49 -1.86
C ASP A 53 -11.46 -3.94 -3.02
N HIS A 54 -10.28 -4.44 -2.68
CA HIS A 54 -9.25 -4.91 -3.60
C HIS A 54 -8.74 -6.30 -3.20
N PRO A 55 -9.45 -7.37 -3.58
CA PRO A 55 -9.07 -8.73 -3.21
C PRO A 55 -7.79 -9.16 -3.94
N VAL A 56 -6.64 -8.94 -3.30
CA VAL A 56 -5.31 -9.36 -3.78
C VAL A 56 -4.59 -10.16 -2.69
N PRO A 57 -3.83 -11.21 -3.06
CA PRO A 57 -3.19 -12.06 -2.06
C PRO A 57 -2.01 -11.33 -1.42
N MET A 58 -1.96 -11.39 -0.08
CA MET A 58 -0.94 -10.77 0.77
C MET A 58 -0.64 -11.68 1.95
N ARG A 59 0.63 -11.71 2.38
CA ARG A 59 1.06 -12.41 3.60
C ARG A 59 1.54 -11.41 4.62
N ILE A 60 0.94 -11.39 5.81
CA ILE A 60 1.39 -10.55 6.93
C ILE A 60 2.76 -11.07 7.40
N VAL A 61 3.74 -10.17 7.48
CA VAL A 61 5.09 -10.47 7.99
C VAL A 61 5.34 -9.89 9.37
N ALA A 62 4.69 -8.76 9.68
CA ALA A 62 4.71 -8.14 11.00
C ALA A 62 3.42 -7.36 11.22
N ARG A 63 2.94 -7.32 12.46
CA ARG A 63 1.79 -6.52 12.87
C ARG A 63 1.97 -6.06 14.29
N ASP A 64 1.68 -4.78 14.52
CA ASP A 64 1.58 -4.18 15.84
C ASP A 64 0.26 -3.39 15.97
N ALA A 65 0.12 -2.62 17.05
CA ALA A 65 -1.08 -1.84 17.34
C ALA A 65 -1.37 -0.73 16.33
N ARG A 66 -0.37 -0.29 15.54
CA ARG A 66 -0.49 0.83 14.61
C ARG A 66 -0.26 0.43 13.17
N ARG A 67 0.51 -0.63 12.90
CA ARG A 67 0.98 -0.98 11.56
C ARG A 67 0.82 -2.46 11.25
N ALA A 68 0.56 -2.75 9.97
CA ALA A 68 0.65 -4.08 9.40
C ALA A 68 1.59 -4.04 8.19
N ILE A 69 2.62 -4.89 8.20
CA ILE A 69 3.54 -5.06 7.08
C ILE A 69 3.17 -6.37 6.39
N VAL A 70 3.02 -6.30 5.07
CA VAL A 70 2.67 -7.43 4.22
C VAL A 70 3.70 -7.62 3.12
N ARG A 71 3.82 -8.85 2.63
CA ARG A 71 4.60 -9.22 1.46
C ARG A 71 3.78 -9.97 0.44
N LYS A 72 4.25 -9.99 -0.80
CA LYS A 72 3.78 -10.95 -1.80
C LYS A 72 3.96 -12.39 -1.31
N PRO A 73 2.94 -13.26 -1.48
CA PRO A 73 2.98 -14.65 -1.02
C PRO A 73 4.26 -15.39 -1.41
#